data_AF-A0A537AXR7-F1
#
_entry.id   AF-A0A537AXR7-F1
#
_cell.length_a   1.000
_cell.length_b   1.000
_cell.length_c   1.000
_cell.angle_alpha   90.00
_cell.angle_beta   90.00
_cell.angle_gamma   90.00
#
_symmetry.space_group_name_H-M   'P 1'
#
loop_
_entity.id
_entity.type
_entity.pdbx_description
1 polymer ?
#
loop_
_entity_poly.entity_id
_entity_poly.type
_entity_poly.pdbx_seq_one_letter_code
_entity_poly.pdbx_strand_id
1 'polypeptide(L)' 'MELPEPTPHAREHSNRVAEHIRGEITASGGWISFARYMELALYAPGLGYYSAGARKLGK' A
#
# COMPACT_ATOMS: atom_id res chain seq x y z
N MET A 1 -16.37 -9.12 14.33
CA MET A 1 -15.84 -7.74 14.37
C MET A 1 -15.73 -7.32 12.91
N GLU A 2 -16.71 -6.57 12.40
CA GLU A 2 -16.70 -6.10 11.01
C GLU A 2 -15.81 -4.86 10.91
N LEU A 3 -14.95 -4.84 9.90
CA LEU A 3 -14.20 -3.65 9.55
C LEU A 3 -15.11 -2.74 8.71
N PRO A 4 -15.07 -1.41 8.91
CA PRO A 4 -15.85 -0.50 8.09
C PRO A 4 -15.41 -0.57 6.63
N GLU A 5 -16.37 -0.56 5.71
CA GLU A 5 -16.08 -0.52 4.28
C GLU A 5 -15.30 0.77 3.94
N PRO A 6 -14.15 0.66 3.24
CA PRO A 6 -13.41 1.83 2.81
C PRO A 6 -14.19 2.60 1.74
N THR A 7 -13.96 3.90 1.66
CA THR A 7 -14.53 4.72 0.58
C THR A 7 -14.07 4.22 -0.81
N PRO A 8 -14.79 4.53 -1.90
CA PRO A 8 -14.41 4.11 -3.25
C PRO A 8 -12.97 4.47 -3.62
N HIS A 9 -12.52 5.68 -3.26
CA HIS A 9 -11.14 6.12 -3.47
C HIS A 9 -10.13 5.34 -2.60
N ALA A 10 -10.48 5.04 -1.35
CA ALA A 10 -9.61 4.23 -0.48
C ALA A 10 -9.49 2.79 -0.99
N ARG A 11 -10.57 2.23 -1.55
CA ARG A 11 -10.55 0.91 -2.21
C ARG A 11 -9.70 0.89 -3.47
N GLU A 12 -9.85 1.88 -4.34
CA GLU A 12 -9.04 2.00 -5.57
C GLU A 12 -7.55 2.12 -5.24
N HIS A 13 -7.24 2.94 -4.23
CA HIS A 13 -5.88 3.05 -3.71
C HIS A 13 -5.34 1.73 -3.15
N SER A 14 -6.12 1.03 -2.33
CA SER A 14 -5.76 -0.28 -1.79
C SER A 14 -5.51 -1.32 -2.89
N ASN A 15 -6.32 -1.32 -3.95
CA ASN A 15 -6.14 -2.20 -5.11
C ASN A 15 -4.81 -1.93 -5.83
N ARG A 16 -4.47 -0.66 -6.07
CA ARG A 16 -3.19 -0.28 -6.71
C ARG A 16 -1.98 -0.70 -5.87
N VAL A 17 -2.05 -0.56 -4.55
CA VAL A 17 -1.00 -1.06 -3.63
C VAL A 17 -0.88 -2.57 -3.72
N ALA A 18 -1.99 -3.30 -3.70
CA ALA A 18 -2.00 -4.76 -3.79
C ALA A 18 -1.43 -5.26 -5.12
N GLU A 19 -1.78 -4.62 -6.23
CA GLU A 19 -1.21 -4.91 -7.56
C GLU A 19 0.31 -4.70 -7.59
N HIS A 20 0.79 -3.60 -7.02
CA HIS A 20 2.23 -3.31 -6.94
C HIS A 20 2.99 -4.38 -6.13
N ILE A 21 2.45 -4.77 -4.97
CA ILE A 21 3.05 -5.80 -4.11
C ILE A 21 3.07 -7.16 -4.83
N ARG A 22 1.98 -7.54 -5.51
CA ARG A 22 1.95 -8.80 -6.29
C ARG A 22 2.97 -8.79 -7.42
N GLY A 23 3.14 -7.64 -8.08
CA GLY A 23 4.18 -7.45 -9.09
C GLY A 23 5.57 -7.70 -8.51
N GLU A 24 5.87 -7.13 -7.35
CA GLU A 24 7.18 -7.32 -6.71
C GLU A 24 7.42 -8.73 -6.20
N ILE A 25 6.40 -9.39 -5.65
CA ILE A 25 6.48 -10.79 -5.28
C ILE A 25 6.85 -11.63 -6.50
N THR A 26 6.19 -11.41 -7.63
CA THR A 26 6.44 -12.16 -8.87
C THR A 26 7.85 -11.88 -9.39
N ALA A 27 8.28 -10.61 -9.42
CA ALA A 27 9.61 -10.20 -9.87
C ALA A 27 10.73 -10.76 -8.97
N SER A 28 10.46 -10.93 -7.68
CA SER A 28 11.40 -11.49 -6.69
C SER A 28 11.43 -13.02 -6.65
N GLY A 29 10.81 -13.71 -7.62
CA GLY A 29 10.78 -15.18 -7.66
C GLY A 29 9.70 -15.82 -6.78
N GLY A 30 8.63 -15.09 -6.48
CA GLY A 30 7.47 -15.57 -5.74
C GLY A 30 7.50 -15.28 -4.24
N TRP A 31 8.52 -14.59 -3.74
CA TRP A 31 8.64 -14.28 -2.31
C TRP A 31 9.36 -12.96 -2.06
N ILE A 32 8.90 -12.22 -1.05
CA ILE A 32 9.59 -11.06 -0.47
C ILE A 32 9.57 -11.17 1.06
N SER A 33 10.52 -10.51 1.71
CA SER A 33 10.53 -10.43 3.17
C SER A 33 9.35 -9.59 3.68
N PHE A 34 8.94 -9.84 4.93
CA PHE A 34 7.93 -9.02 5.57
C PHE A 34 8.34 -7.53 5.66
N ALA A 35 9.64 -7.26 5.85
CA ALA A 35 10.15 -5.89 5.83
C ALA A 35 9.91 -5.21 4.48
N ARG A 36 10.15 -5.91 3.36
CA ARG A 36 9.88 -5.40 2.01
C ARG A 36 8.39 -5.23 1.76
N TYR A 37 7.56 -6.17 2.22
CA TYR A 37 6.10 -6.02 2.16
C TYR A 37 5.63 -4.74 2.87
N MET A 38 6.10 -4.49 4.09
CA MET A 38 5.76 -3.30 4.87
C MET A 38 6.29 -2.02 4.24
N GLU A 39 7.48 -2.05 3.67
CA GLU A 39 8.04 -0.92 2.92
C GLU A 39 7.12 -0.52 1.74
N LEU A 40 6.68 -1.50 0.96
CA LEU A 40 5.77 -1.27 -0.17
C LEU A 40 4.38 -0.80 0.29
N ALA A 41 3.83 -1.39 1.35
CA ALA A 41 2.51 -1.01 1.85
C ALA A 41 2.49 0.40 2.49
N LEU A 42 3.56 0.80 3.16
CA LEU A 42 3.62 2.07 3.91
C LEU A 42 4.19 3.23 3.12
N TYR A 43 5.20 2.97 2.28
CA TYR A 43 6.05 4.01 1.70
C TYR A 43 6.09 4.04 0.18
N ALA A 44 5.45 3.11 -0.53
CA ALA A 44 5.47 3.09 -2.00
C ALA A 44 5.15 4.48 -2.60
N PRO A 45 5.97 5.01 -3.52
CA PRO A 45 5.78 6.35 -4.08
C PRO A 45 4.39 6.51 -4.71
N GLY A 46 3.63 7.51 -4.29
CA GLY A 46 2.27 7.78 -4.79
C GLY A 46 1.20 6.75 -4.37
N LEU A 47 1.56 5.76 -3.54
CA LEU A 47 0.71 4.63 -3.13
C LEU A 47 0.79 4.26 -1.64
N GLY A 48 1.81 4.70 -0.92
CA GLY A 48 1.94 4.41 0.51
C GLY A 48 0.97 5.24 1.34
N TYR A 49 0.47 4.67 2.43
CA TYR A 49 -0.37 5.37 3.42
C TYR A 49 0.23 6.72 3.87
N TYR A 50 1.57 6.82 3.89
CA TYR A 50 2.31 8.06 4.18
C TYR A 50 2.78 8.84 2.94
N SER A 51 2.77 8.23 1.75
CA SER A 51 3.29 8.80 0.50
C SER A 51 2.19 9.35 -0.42
N ALA A 52 0.92 9.01 -0.18
CA ALA A 52 -0.23 9.38 -1.01
C ALA A 52 -0.85 10.75 -0.69
N GLY A 53 -0.10 11.64 -0.02
CA GLY A 53 -0.61 12.96 0.33
C GLY A 53 -1.62 12.94 1.48
N ALA A 54 -1.43 12.05 2.46
CA ALA A 54 -1.98 12.30 3.79
C ALA A 54 -1.43 13.66 4.24
N ARG A 55 -2.31 14.66 4.23
CA ARG A 55 -2.12 16.01 4.79
C ARG A 55 -1.07 15.93 5.89
N LYS A 56 0.10 16.56 5.71
CA LYS A 56 1.08 16.75 6.79
C LYS A 56 0.29 17.18 8.03
N LEU A 57 0.19 16.31 9.03
CA LEU A 57 -0.20 16.74 10.37
C LEU A 57 1.02 17.47 10.92
N GLY A 58 1.05 18.77 10.66
CA GLY A 58 2.10 19.68 11.14
C GLY A 58 1.65 21.11 10.93
N LYS A 59 1.57 21.87 12.02
CA LYS A 59 1.81 23.31 11.97
C LYS A 59 3.30 23.54 11.79
#